data_AF-A0A7L4I3L0-F1
#
_entry.id   AF-A0A7L4I3L0-F1
#
_cell.length_a   1.000
_cell.length_b   1.000
_cell.length_c   1.000
_cell.angle_alpha   90.00
_cell.angle_beta   90.00
_cell.angle_gamma   90.00
#
_symmetry.space_group_name_H-M   'P 1'
#
loop_
_entity.id
_entity.type
_entity.pdbx_description
1 polymer ?
#
loop_
_entity_poly.entity_id
_entity_poly.type
_entity_poly.pdbx_seq_one_letter_code
_entity_poly.pdbx_strand_id
1 'polypeptide(L)'
;MQELVAGVKIRFDLEADVEQQRGARPLPFLGMDSGGGCRAQAGSDGGCVPGPGARCPFRHAGGEKTVVRKHWLRGLCKKGDGCDFLQEYDVTKTPECYFYSEFGECNKDCPFLHVDATASTMGCPRYDRGFCGHGPLCWYEHTRRVMCANYLVGSCPEGPKCEFTQYVRGRLGGSSA
;
A
#
# COMPACT_ATOMS: atom_id res chain seq x y z
N MET A 1 4.06 -28.93 -16.62
CA MET A 1 4.25 -30.28 -17.21
C MET A 1 4.38 -31.36 -16.13
N GLN A 2 5.14 -31.14 -15.06
CA GLN A 2 5.24 -32.09 -13.94
C GLN A 2 3.91 -32.37 -13.24
N GLU A 3 3.02 -31.38 -13.07
CA GLU A 3 1.70 -31.60 -12.46
C GLU A 3 0.75 -32.48 -13.30
N LEU A 4 0.96 -32.58 -14.62
CA LEU A 4 0.16 -33.44 -15.50
C LEU A 4 0.68 -34.89 -15.52
N VAL A 5 1.98 -35.07 -15.30
CA VAL A 5 2.65 -36.38 -15.31
C VAL A 5 2.66 -37.02 -13.92
N ALA A 6 2.79 -36.20 -12.88
CA ALA A 6 2.92 -36.62 -11.48
C ALA A 6 2.11 -35.68 -10.56
N GLY A 7 0.86 -35.37 -10.95
CA GLY A 7 -0.06 -34.63 -10.10
C GLY A 7 -0.36 -35.42 -8.82
N VAL A 8 0.06 -34.89 -7.68
CA VAL A 8 -0.06 -35.58 -6.41
C VAL A 8 -1.41 -35.27 -5.78
N LYS A 9 -2.27 -36.28 -5.64
CA LYS A 9 -3.61 -36.19 -5.01
C LYS A 9 -3.70 -36.90 -3.67
N ILE A 10 -2.55 -37.30 -3.12
CA ILE A 10 -2.45 -37.93 -1.80
C ILE A 10 -2.18 -36.87 -0.75
N ARG A 11 -2.76 -37.06 0.43
CA ARG A 11 -2.49 -36.25 1.61
C ARG A 11 -1.21 -36.78 2.26
N PHE A 12 -0.25 -35.90 2.49
CA PHE A 12 1.00 -36.29 3.12
C PHE A 12 0.90 -36.22 4.65
N ASP A 13 1.64 -37.07 5.34
CA ASP A 13 1.76 -37.00 6.80
C ASP A 13 2.32 -35.63 7.23
N LEU A 14 3.21 -35.03 6.43
CA LEU A 14 3.73 -33.69 6.65
C LEU A 14 2.63 -32.61 6.68
N GLU A 15 1.62 -32.71 5.81
CA GLU A 15 0.50 -31.76 5.80
C GLU A 15 -0.30 -31.88 7.10
N ALA A 16 -0.57 -33.12 7.53
CA ALA A 16 -1.26 -33.39 8.78
C ALA A 16 -0.46 -32.91 10.00
N ASP A 17 0.86 -33.08 10.00
CA ASP A 17 1.76 -32.66 11.08
C ASP A 17 1.86 -31.13 11.19
N VAL A 18 1.89 -30.42 10.06
CA VAL A 18 1.85 -28.94 10.02
C VAL A 18 0.50 -28.41 10.49
N GLU A 19 -0.61 -29.01 10.06
CA GLU A 19 -1.96 -28.63 10.49
C GLU A 19 -2.17 -28.80 12.00
N GLN A 20 -1.65 -29.89 12.56
CA GLN A 20 -1.79 -30.23 13.97
C GLN A 20 -0.64 -29.71 14.84
N GLN A 21 0.33 -29.03 14.24
CA GLN A 21 1.54 -28.53 14.91
C GLN A 21 2.25 -29.62 15.74
N ARG A 22 2.27 -30.86 15.21
CA ARG A 22 2.84 -32.03 15.89
C ARG A 22 4.35 -31.86 16.04
N GLY A 23 4.87 -32.24 17.21
CA GLY A 23 6.29 -32.15 17.54
C GLY A 23 6.76 -30.75 17.96
N ALA A 24 5.89 -29.74 17.96
CA ALA A 24 6.22 -28.41 18.47
C ALA A 24 6.42 -28.46 19.99
N ARG A 25 7.62 -28.11 20.45
CA ARG A 25 7.94 -27.99 21.88
C ARG A 25 7.74 -26.54 22.34
N PRO A 26 7.34 -26.32 23.59
CA PRO A 26 7.29 -24.97 24.14
C PRO A 26 8.66 -24.27 24.06
N LEU A 27 8.66 -22.95 23.86
CA LEU A 27 9.87 -22.16 23.86
C LEU A 27 10.60 -22.27 25.22
N PRO A 28 11.95 -22.35 25.20
CA PRO A 28 12.73 -22.54 26.42
C PRO A 28 12.68 -21.32 27.35
N PHE A 29 12.56 -20.12 26.79
CA PHE A 29 12.54 -18.86 27.54
C PHE A 29 11.28 -18.05 27.24
N LEU A 30 10.83 -17.30 28.24
CA LEU A 30 9.70 -16.37 28.11
C LEU A 30 10.13 -15.13 27.31
N GLY A 31 9.27 -14.66 26.41
CA GLY A 31 9.50 -13.44 25.64
C GLY A 31 10.40 -13.58 24.41
N MET A 32 10.70 -14.81 23.99
CA MET A 32 11.28 -15.08 22.68
C MET A 32 10.27 -14.78 21.56
N ASP A 33 10.77 -14.42 20.38
CA ASP A 33 9.94 -14.28 19.20
C ASP A 33 9.44 -15.64 18.69
N SER A 34 8.15 -15.70 18.38
CA SER A 34 7.49 -16.91 17.89
C SER A 34 7.60 -16.99 16.37
N GLY A 35 7.82 -18.19 15.85
CA GLY A 35 7.93 -18.45 14.41
C GLY A 35 6.61 -18.93 13.80
N GLY A 36 6.24 -18.41 12.63
CA GLY A 36 5.02 -18.83 11.92
C GLY A 36 3.71 -18.51 12.66
N GLY A 37 2.56 -18.65 12.01
CA GLY A 37 1.26 -18.39 12.64
C GLY A 37 0.74 -19.58 13.45
N CYS A 38 0.20 -19.32 14.64
CA CYS A 38 -0.43 -20.36 15.45
C CYS A 38 -1.80 -20.74 14.88
N ARG A 39 -2.04 -22.04 14.67
CA ARG A 39 -3.32 -22.59 14.20
C ARG A 39 -4.20 -23.16 15.32
N ALA A 40 -3.68 -23.28 16.54
CA ALA A 40 -4.45 -23.77 17.67
C ALA A 40 -5.62 -22.83 17.99
N GLN A 41 -6.84 -23.39 18.05
CA GLN A 41 -8.02 -22.64 18.46
C GLN A 41 -7.96 -22.39 19.98
N ALA A 42 -8.34 -21.18 20.40
CA ALA A 42 -8.47 -20.85 21.81
C ALA A 42 -9.64 -21.66 22.41
N GLY A 43 -9.36 -22.49 23.42
CA GLY A 43 -10.40 -23.10 24.27
C GLY A 43 -10.73 -24.59 24.06
N SER A 44 -10.05 -25.32 23.18
CA SER A 44 -10.06 -26.80 23.23
C SER A 44 -9.02 -27.31 24.21
N ASP A 45 -9.23 -28.45 24.87
CA ASP A 45 -8.28 -29.05 25.81
C ASP A 45 -6.89 -29.24 25.14
N GLY A 46 -5.94 -28.34 25.45
CA GLY A 46 -4.65 -28.19 24.74
C GLY A 46 -4.44 -26.87 23.97
N GLY A 47 -5.39 -25.94 24.04
CA GLY A 47 -5.35 -24.65 23.36
C GLY A 47 -4.28 -23.71 23.93
N CYS A 48 -3.57 -23.03 23.04
CA CYS A 48 -2.58 -22.04 23.42
C CYS A 48 -3.29 -20.75 23.88
N VAL A 49 -2.95 -20.24 25.07
CA VAL A 49 -3.47 -18.95 25.53
C VAL A 49 -2.70 -17.83 24.83
N PRO A 50 -3.33 -16.98 24.00
CA PRO A 50 -2.66 -15.81 23.44
C PRO A 50 -2.38 -14.81 24.56
N GLY A 51 -1.11 -14.46 24.79
CA GLY A 51 -0.77 -13.46 25.79
C GLY A 51 0.72 -13.33 26.09
N PRO A 52 1.14 -12.21 26.70
CA PRO A 52 2.50 -11.98 27.16
C PRO A 52 2.85 -12.97 28.28
N GLY A 53 3.53 -14.07 27.93
CA GLY A 53 3.85 -15.16 28.85
C GLY A 53 3.55 -16.56 28.30
N ALA A 54 2.90 -16.65 27.15
CA ALA A 54 2.74 -17.91 26.44
C ALA A 54 4.11 -18.40 25.93
N ARG A 55 4.48 -19.65 26.25
CA ARG A 55 5.65 -20.33 25.66
C ARG A 55 5.28 -21.04 24.34
N CYS A 56 4.29 -20.51 23.64
CA CYS A 56 3.89 -21.04 22.34
C CYS A 56 5.01 -20.75 21.33
N PRO A 57 5.52 -21.74 20.59
CA PRO A 57 6.52 -21.51 19.54
C PRO A 57 5.94 -20.77 18.33
N PHE A 58 4.62 -20.60 18.25
CA PHE A 58 3.92 -19.99 17.13
C PHE A 58 3.30 -18.63 17.49
N ARG A 59 3.30 -17.73 16.50
CA ARG A 59 2.79 -16.37 16.63
C ARG A 59 1.28 -16.35 16.75
N HIS A 60 0.79 -15.70 17.78
CA HIS A 60 -0.62 -15.40 17.92
C HIS A 60 -0.98 -14.10 17.20
N ALA A 61 -2.07 -14.10 16.46
CA ALA A 61 -2.63 -12.88 15.90
C ALA A 61 -3.12 -12.00 17.05
N GLY A 62 -2.40 -10.92 17.32
CA GLY A 62 -2.90 -9.81 18.13
C GLY A 62 -3.90 -8.98 17.32
N GLY A 63 -4.61 -8.05 17.98
CA GLY A 63 -5.58 -7.17 17.34
C GLY A 63 -5.04 -6.37 16.14
N GLU A 64 -5.93 -5.65 15.46
CA GLU A 64 -5.62 -4.95 14.21
C GLU A 64 -4.46 -3.95 14.37
N LYS A 65 -3.40 -4.13 13.56
CA LYS A 65 -2.23 -3.25 13.54
C LYS A 65 -2.16 -2.53 12.20
N THR A 66 -1.97 -1.22 12.24
CA THR A 66 -2.13 -0.35 11.06
C THR A 66 -0.84 -0.07 10.30
N VAL A 67 0.31 -0.03 10.99
CA VAL A 67 1.60 0.37 10.38
C VAL A 67 2.66 -0.70 10.57
N VAL A 68 3.41 -0.99 9.50
CA VAL A 68 4.51 -1.97 9.50
C VAL A 68 5.67 -1.49 10.37
N ARG A 69 6.20 -2.37 11.23
CA ARG A 69 7.34 -2.03 12.09
C ARG A 69 8.65 -1.96 11.30
N LYS A 70 9.28 -0.78 11.26
CA LYS A 70 10.61 -0.59 10.65
C LYS A 70 11.70 -1.55 11.15
N HIS A 71 11.67 -1.90 12.43
CA HIS A 71 12.67 -2.79 13.04
C HIS A 71 12.44 -4.26 12.68
N TRP A 72 11.19 -4.65 12.40
CA TRP A 72 10.87 -6.03 12.00
C TRP A 72 11.36 -6.31 10.58
N LEU A 73 11.21 -5.35 9.65
CA LEU A 73 11.76 -5.44 8.30
C LEU A 73 13.28 -5.70 8.26
N ARG A 74 13.99 -5.39 9.36
CA ARG A 74 15.45 -5.60 9.51
C ARG A 74 15.81 -6.78 10.41
N GLY A 75 14.83 -7.54 10.91
CA GLY A 75 15.06 -8.64 11.87
C GLY A 75 15.50 -8.19 13.27
N LEU A 76 15.28 -6.92 13.65
CA LEU A 76 15.72 -6.33 14.92
C LEU A 76 14.57 -6.15 15.94
N CYS A 77 13.44 -6.83 15.71
CA CYS A 77 12.24 -6.70 16.54
C CYS A 77 12.38 -7.51 17.84
N LYS A 78 12.72 -6.84 18.96
CA LYS A 78 12.81 -7.50 20.29
C LYS A 78 11.46 -7.81 20.98
N LYS A 79 10.36 -7.20 20.53
CA LYS A 79 9.06 -7.31 21.21
C LYS A 79 8.27 -8.56 20.78
N GLY A 80 8.72 -9.28 19.75
CA GLY A 80 8.03 -10.45 19.21
C GLY A 80 6.53 -10.17 19.02
N ASP A 81 5.69 -11.10 19.43
CA ASP A 81 4.23 -11.06 19.25
C ASP A 81 3.54 -9.86 19.92
N GLY A 82 4.09 -9.38 21.05
CA GLY A 82 3.61 -8.23 21.82
C GLY A 82 3.97 -6.88 21.21
N CYS A 83 4.45 -6.82 19.97
CA CYS A 83 4.75 -5.54 19.35
C CYS A 83 3.48 -4.78 18.93
N ASP A 84 3.44 -3.49 19.23
CA ASP A 84 2.33 -2.57 18.88
C ASP A 84 2.17 -2.32 17.36
N PHE A 85 3.15 -2.75 16.56
CA PHE A 85 3.23 -2.51 15.12
C PHE A 85 3.08 -3.81 14.35
N LEU A 86 2.63 -3.70 13.09
CA LEU A 86 2.40 -4.81 12.19
C LEU A 86 3.74 -5.50 11.84
N GLN A 87 3.75 -6.83 11.92
CA GLN A 87 4.87 -7.70 11.56
C GLN A 87 4.48 -8.55 10.35
N GLU A 88 4.05 -7.85 9.32
CA GLU A 88 3.66 -8.39 8.04
C GLU A 88 4.21 -7.44 6.98
N TYR A 89 4.62 -8.01 5.84
CA TYR A 89 5.10 -7.22 4.73
C TYR A 89 3.89 -6.76 3.90
N ASP A 90 3.43 -5.56 4.18
CA ASP A 90 2.35 -4.90 3.43
C ASP A 90 2.83 -3.53 2.96
N VAL A 91 3.06 -3.40 1.65
CA VAL A 91 3.59 -2.19 1.00
C VAL A 91 2.61 -1.01 1.14
N THR A 92 1.33 -1.26 1.40
CA THR A 92 0.35 -0.17 1.59
C THR A 92 0.42 0.44 2.99
N LYS A 93 0.92 -0.35 3.96
CA LYS A 93 1.04 0.02 5.38
C LYS A 93 2.49 0.30 5.78
N THR A 94 3.42 0.26 4.83
CA THR A 94 4.81 0.67 5.08
C THR A 94 4.89 2.18 5.27
N PRO A 95 5.65 2.66 6.26
CA PRO A 95 5.83 4.09 6.44
C PRO A 95 6.62 4.72 5.28
N GLU A 96 6.48 6.03 5.14
CA GLU A 96 7.23 6.84 4.17
C GLU A 96 8.72 6.84 4.47
N CYS A 97 9.52 6.94 3.41
CA CYS A 97 10.97 7.05 3.50
C CYS A 97 11.35 8.47 3.92
N TYR A 98 11.88 8.59 5.13
CA TYR A 98 12.40 9.85 5.64
C TYR A 98 13.43 10.51 4.71
N PHE A 99 14.38 9.73 4.17
CA PHE A 99 15.44 10.26 3.30
C PHE A 99 14.88 10.80 1.98
N TYR A 100 13.89 10.11 1.41
CA TYR A 100 13.24 10.56 0.18
C TYR A 100 12.38 11.80 0.41
N SER A 101 11.63 11.84 1.51
CA SER A 101 10.79 12.99 1.86
C SER A 101 11.59 14.26 2.12
N GLU A 102 12.74 14.15 2.78
CA GLU A 102 13.55 15.33 3.17
C GLU A 102 14.56 15.75 2.08
N PHE A 103 15.19 14.79 1.41
CA PHE A 103 16.32 15.06 0.50
C PHE A 103 15.99 14.79 -0.97
N GLY A 104 14.86 14.15 -1.29
CA GLY A 104 14.50 13.77 -2.66
C GLY A 104 15.35 12.64 -3.25
N GLU A 105 16.29 12.09 -2.47
CA GLU A 105 17.20 11.03 -2.91
C GLU A 105 17.16 9.86 -1.95
N CYS A 106 17.05 8.64 -2.50
CA CYS A 106 17.14 7.41 -1.74
C CYS A 106 17.78 6.30 -2.59
N ASN A 107 18.25 5.25 -1.93
CA ASN A 107 18.76 4.06 -2.61
C ASN A 107 17.65 3.35 -3.40
N LYS A 108 18.03 2.75 -4.53
CA LYS A 108 17.14 2.02 -5.44
C LYS A 108 16.40 0.85 -4.78
N ASP A 109 16.99 0.21 -3.76
CA ASP A 109 16.40 -0.91 -3.02
C ASP A 109 15.85 -0.44 -1.65
N CYS A 110 15.01 0.61 -1.64
CA CYS A 110 14.38 1.11 -0.41
C CYS A 110 13.07 0.36 -0.08
N PRO A 111 12.92 -0.25 1.11
CA PRO A 111 11.68 -0.90 1.52
C PRO A 111 10.54 0.05 1.94
N PHE A 112 10.81 1.36 2.00
CA PHE A 112 9.87 2.39 2.47
C PHE A 112 9.23 3.12 1.30
N LEU A 113 8.05 3.72 1.52
CA LEU A 113 7.32 4.42 0.47
C LEU A 113 8.03 5.70 0.05
N HIS A 114 8.20 5.88 -1.25
CA HIS A 114 8.67 7.13 -1.87
C HIS A 114 7.44 7.88 -2.36
N VAL A 115 7.11 8.98 -1.70
CA VAL A 115 6.01 9.87 -2.08
C VAL A 115 6.61 11.12 -2.70
N ASP A 116 6.33 11.33 -3.99
CA ASP A 116 6.78 12.52 -4.71
C ASP A 116 5.92 13.73 -4.32
N ALA A 117 6.44 14.59 -3.44
CA ALA A 117 5.79 15.86 -3.09
C ALA A 117 5.63 16.80 -4.32
N THR A 118 6.39 16.58 -5.38
CA THR A 118 6.40 17.38 -6.61
C THR A 118 5.49 16.85 -7.71
N ALA A 119 4.98 15.62 -7.60
CA ALA A 119 3.89 15.13 -8.44
C ALA A 119 2.57 15.73 -7.94
N SER A 120 2.49 17.06 -7.93
CA SER A 120 1.25 17.78 -7.71
C SER A 120 0.30 17.39 -8.84
N THR A 121 -0.60 16.45 -8.54
CA THR A 121 -1.71 16.06 -9.43
C THR A 121 -2.65 17.24 -9.71
N MET A 122 -2.43 18.39 -9.07
CA MET A 122 -3.13 19.62 -9.42
C MET A 122 -2.55 20.19 -10.72
N GLY A 123 -3.30 20.01 -11.81
CA GLY A 123 -3.05 20.69 -13.07
C GLY A 123 -3.04 22.21 -12.89
N CYS A 124 -2.26 22.90 -13.73
CA CYS A 124 -2.11 24.34 -13.64
C CYS A 124 -3.43 25.07 -13.97
N PRO A 125 -4.04 25.80 -13.02
CA PRO A 125 -5.33 26.48 -13.25
C PRO A 125 -5.26 27.56 -14.33
N ARG A 126 -4.06 28.05 -14.64
CA ARG A 126 -3.84 29.08 -15.68
C ARG A 126 -3.64 28.44 -17.06
N TYR A 127 -2.98 27.29 -17.12
CA TYR A 127 -2.83 26.50 -18.35
C TYR A 127 -4.13 25.81 -18.76
N ASP A 128 -4.94 25.35 -17.80
CA ASP A 128 -6.29 24.83 -18.09
C ASP A 128 -7.23 25.91 -18.63
N ARG A 129 -7.04 27.17 -18.22
CA ARG A 129 -7.66 28.35 -18.83
C ARG A 129 -7.01 28.75 -20.15
N GLY A 130 -6.01 28.00 -20.59
CA GLY A 130 -5.44 27.92 -21.92
C GLY A 130 -4.09 28.62 -22.15
N PHE A 131 -3.61 29.47 -21.24
CA PHE A 131 -2.25 29.99 -21.33
C PHE A 131 -1.64 30.24 -19.95
N CYS A 132 -0.48 29.63 -19.68
CA CYS A 132 0.31 29.89 -18.48
C CYS A 132 1.53 30.76 -18.82
N GLY A 133 1.66 31.91 -18.16
CA GLY A 133 2.79 32.84 -18.37
C GLY A 133 4.15 32.27 -17.94
N HIS A 134 4.18 31.26 -17.08
CA HIS A 134 5.42 30.56 -16.68
C HIS A 134 5.90 29.55 -17.73
N GLY A 135 5.09 29.26 -18.75
CA GLY A 135 5.45 28.34 -19.83
C GLY A 135 5.90 26.97 -19.31
N PRO A 136 6.97 26.37 -19.85
CA PRO A 136 7.46 25.05 -19.42
C PRO A 136 8.12 25.05 -18.03
N LEU A 137 8.36 26.22 -17.44
CA LEU A 137 8.94 26.37 -16.10
C LEU A 137 7.86 26.50 -15.01
N CYS A 138 6.60 26.19 -15.33
CA CYS A 138 5.56 26.19 -14.32
C CYS A 138 5.74 25.02 -13.34
N TRP A 139 5.50 25.29 -12.07
CA TRP A 139 5.55 24.29 -11.01
C TRP A 139 4.36 23.33 -10.99
N TYR A 140 3.27 23.71 -11.67
CA TYR A 140 2.08 22.88 -11.84
C TYR A 140 2.14 22.09 -13.14
N GLU A 141 1.49 20.92 -13.19
CA GLU A 141 1.45 20.10 -14.39
C GLU A 141 0.67 20.80 -15.52
N HIS A 142 1.28 20.84 -16.71
CA HIS A 142 0.67 21.35 -17.94
C HIS A 142 0.22 20.19 -18.83
N THR A 143 -1.03 19.74 -18.68
CA THR A 143 -1.60 18.72 -19.58
C THR A 143 -2.03 19.38 -20.90
N ARG A 144 -1.32 19.09 -22.00
CA ARG A 144 -1.66 19.63 -23.32
C ARG A 144 -2.98 19.04 -23.82
N ARG A 145 -3.99 19.90 -24.03
CA ARG A 145 -5.27 19.51 -24.63
C ARG A 145 -5.39 20.04 -26.07
N VAL A 146 -6.07 19.29 -26.93
CA VAL A 146 -6.32 19.70 -28.32
C VAL A 146 -7.51 20.66 -28.36
N MET A 147 -7.31 21.84 -28.97
CA MET A 147 -8.38 22.84 -29.16
C MET A 147 -9.35 22.40 -30.25
N CYS A 148 -10.64 22.65 -30.04
CA CYS A 148 -11.65 22.39 -31.06
C CYS A 148 -11.47 23.34 -32.27
N ALA A 149 -11.25 22.80 -33.47
CA ALA A 149 -11.10 23.60 -34.69
C ALA A 149 -12.37 24.41 -35.00
N ASN A 150 -13.55 23.81 -34.87
CA ASN A 150 -14.83 24.51 -35.13
C ASN A 150 -15.08 25.66 -34.14
N TYR A 151 -14.63 25.49 -32.89
CA TYR A 151 -14.67 26.56 -31.89
C TYR A 151 -13.75 27.73 -32.27
N LEU A 152 -12.56 27.45 -32.81
CA LEU A 152 -11.63 28.49 -33.29
C LEU A 152 -12.19 29.28 -34.48
N VAL A 153 -12.99 28.64 -35.33
CA VAL A 153 -13.65 29.29 -36.48
C VAL A 153 -14.91 30.09 -36.06
N GLY A 154 -15.36 29.95 -34.81
CA GLY A 154 -16.34 30.85 -34.18
C GLY A 154 -17.54 30.16 -33.56
N SER A 155 -17.89 28.95 -34.00
CA SER A 155 -19.03 28.20 -33.43
C SER A 155 -18.83 26.70 -33.55
N CYS A 156 -18.80 26.00 -32.41
CA CYS A 156 -18.86 24.55 -32.38
C CYS A 156 -20.32 24.09 -32.19
N PRO A 157 -20.87 23.23 -33.08
CA PRO A 157 -22.25 22.75 -32.98
C PRO A 157 -22.52 21.92 -31.71
N GLU A 158 -21.48 21.31 -31.13
CA GLU A 158 -21.58 20.51 -29.90
C GLU A 158 -21.57 21.36 -28.63
N GLY A 159 -21.23 22.65 -28.74
CA GLY A 159 -21.13 23.57 -27.61
C GLY A 159 -20.22 23.05 -26.48
N PRO A 160 -20.58 23.22 -25.20
CA PRO A 160 -19.74 22.84 -24.06
C PRO A 160 -19.57 21.31 -23.86
N LYS A 161 -20.25 20.48 -24.66
CA LYS A 161 -20.15 19.02 -24.60
C LYS A 161 -19.14 18.43 -25.60
N CYS A 162 -18.43 19.28 -26.33
CA CYS A 162 -17.47 18.84 -27.34
C CYS A 162 -16.32 18.03 -26.73
N GLU A 163 -15.89 16.98 -27.43
CA GLU A 163 -14.75 16.14 -27.03
C GLU A 163 -13.43 16.95 -26.93
N PHE A 164 -13.32 17.99 -27.76
CA PHE A 164 -12.15 18.86 -27.81
C PHE A 164 -12.28 20.06 -26.87
N THR A 165 -11.15 20.55 -26.36
CA THR A 165 -11.13 21.67 -25.42
C THR A 165 -11.62 22.96 -26.09
N GLN A 166 -12.52 23.68 -25.40
CA GLN A 166 -13.01 25.00 -25.77
C GLN A 166 -12.68 25.97 -24.63
N TYR A 167 -12.28 27.19 -24.96
CA TYR A 167 -12.11 28.22 -23.93
C TYR A 167 -13.49 28.62 -23.40
N VAL A 168 -13.87 28.10 -22.24
CA VAL A 168 -14.99 28.70 -21.52
C VAL A 168 -14.50 30.03 -20.96
N ARG A 169 -14.70 31.12 -21.71
CA ARG A 169 -14.60 32.47 -21.16
C ARG A 169 -15.60 32.50 -20.02
N GLY A 170 -15.09 32.45 -18.78
CA GLY A 170 -15.92 32.31 -17.59
C GLY A 170 -17.07 33.32 -17.63
N ARG A 171 -18.28 32.86 -17.97
CA ARG A 171 -19.47 33.41 -17.35
C ARG A 171 -19.34 32.99 -15.90
N LEU A 172 -19.06 33.95 -15.04
CA LEU A 172 -19.44 33.85 -13.64
C LEU A 172 -20.84 33.23 -13.61
N GLY A 173 -20.99 32.14 -12.85
CA GLY A 173 -22.27 31.51 -12.62
C GLY A 173 -23.24 32.55 -12.10
N GLY A 174 -24.09 33.06 -12.98
CA GLY A 174 -25.38 33.63 -12.63
C GLY A 174 -26.35 32.46 -12.62
N SER A 175 -26.57 31.89 -11.45
CA SER A 175 -27.77 31.11 -11.18
C SER A 175 -28.98 31.96 -11.58
N SER A 176 -29.80 31.45 -12.48
CA SER A 176 -31.11 32.03 -12.80
C SER A 176 -32.03 30.90 -13.27
N ALA A 177 -32.64 30.25 -12.29
CA ALA A 177 -34.04 29.85 -12.22
C ALA A 177 -34.28 29.17 -10.87
#